data_AF-A0A5M6Z8E7-F1
#
_entry.id   AF-A0A5M6Z8E7-F1
#
_cell.length_a   1.000
_cell.length_b   1.000
_cell.length_c   1.000
_cell.angle_alpha   90.00
_cell.angle_beta   90.00
_cell.angle_gamma   90.00
#
_symmetry.space_group_name_H-M   'P 1'
#
loop_
_entity.id
_entity.type
_entity.pdbx_description
1 polymer ?
#
loop_
_entity_poly.entity_id
_entity_poly.type
_entity_poly.pdbx_seq_one_letter_code
_entity_poly.pdbx_strand_id
1 'polypeptide(L)'
;MKTFIACTALTLAAAGTASASCYSLDEAGDAALMEGYSVTEAARGPGLMERPPVADDAIGVMCVRPAPELREKDFELLHHGLSLYVRSGAEEAPTVISLSLREGDQYAVQLHEGDLSEDDIAAITAVLEGYDASEAALVRYYRDQADG
;
A
#
# COMPACT_ATOMS: atom_id res chain seq x y z
N MET A 1 24.19 -40.06 -39.51
CA MET A 1 23.19 -38.99 -39.72
C MET A 1 22.75 -38.48 -38.36
N LYS A 2 22.67 -37.15 -38.23
CA LYS A 2 22.22 -36.38 -37.07
C LYS A 2 20.72 -36.59 -36.84
N THR A 3 20.28 -36.74 -35.58
CA THR A 3 19.02 -36.13 -35.12
C THR A 3 19.03 -35.89 -33.60
N PHE A 4 19.17 -34.62 -33.23
CA PHE A 4 18.76 -34.03 -31.96
C PHE A 4 17.26 -33.67 -32.06
N ILE A 5 16.44 -33.96 -31.06
CA ILE A 5 15.14 -33.29 -30.81
C ILE A 5 14.92 -33.31 -29.28
N ALA A 6 15.32 -32.29 -28.53
CA ALA A 6 14.72 -30.95 -28.34
C ALA A 6 13.70 -30.95 -27.18
N CYS A 7 14.15 -30.40 -26.05
CA CYS A 7 13.32 -29.95 -24.94
C CYS A 7 12.35 -28.87 -25.45
N THR A 8 11.05 -29.06 -25.24
CA THR A 8 10.07 -27.99 -25.38
C THR A 8 9.78 -27.42 -23.99
N ALA A 9 10.11 -26.13 -23.88
CA ALA A 9 10.08 -25.31 -22.69
C ALA A 9 8.70 -25.27 -22.01
N LEU A 10 8.73 -25.29 -20.67
CA LEU A 10 7.69 -24.68 -19.84
C LEU A 10 7.61 -23.20 -20.21
N THR A 11 6.64 -22.82 -21.02
CA THR A 11 6.17 -21.43 -21.06
C THR A 11 5.32 -21.22 -19.82
N LEU A 12 5.96 -20.84 -18.71
CA LEU A 12 5.27 -20.10 -17.65
C LEU A 12 4.76 -18.81 -18.30
N ALA A 13 3.50 -18.81 -18.71
CA ALA A 13 2.75 -17.58 -18.88
C ALA A 13 2.64 -16.97 -17.47
N ALA A 14 3.62 -16.15 -17.11
CA ALA A 14 3.46 -15.16 -16.08
C ALA A 14 2.35 -14.22 -16.58
N ALA A 15 1.10 -14.55 -16.21
CA ALA A 15 0.05 -13.58 -16.18
C ALA A 15 0.59 -12.46 -15.28
N GLY A 16 1.01 -11.37 -15.91
CA GLY A 16 1.42 -10.17 -15.20
C GLY A 16 0.22 -9.74 -14.36
N THR A 17 0.27 -10.07 -13.08
CA THR A 17 -0.44 -9.30 -12.07
C THR A 17 -0.04 -7.86 -12.35
N ALA A 18 -1.00 -6.98 -12.65
CA ALA A 18 -0.75 -5.56 -12.68
C ALA A 18 -0.09 -5.20 -11.36
N SER A 19 1.24 -5.09 -11.37
CA SER A 19 2.03 -4.83 -10.18
C SER A 19 1.63 -3.45 -9.73
N ALA A 20 0.97 -3.36 -8.56
CA ALA A 20 0.65 -2.08 -7.95
C ALA A 20 1.91 -1.23 -7.95
N SER A 21 1.90 -0.15 -8.74
CA SER A 21 3.06 0.74 -8.83
C SER A 21 2.91 1.77 -7.74
N CYS A 22 3.93 1.87 -6.87
CA CYS A 22 3.96 2.84 -5.79
C CYS A 22 4.99 3.93 -6.10
N TYR A 23 4.67 5.15 -5.67
CA TYR A 23 5.43 6.36 -5.89
C TYR A 23 5.65 7.04 -4.54
N SER A 24 6.82 7.63 -4.31
CA SER A 24 7.02 8.55 -3.20
C SER A 24 6.50 9.93 -3.59
N LEU A 25 5.89 10.63 -2.65
CA LEU A 25 5.43 12.02 -2.81
C LEU A 25 6.22 12.94 -1.89
N ASP A 26 6.70 14.06 -2.43
CA ASP A 26 7.28 15.17 -1.65
C ASP A 26 6.24 16.26 -1.33
N GLU A 27 6.66 17.31 -0.61
CA GLU A 27 5.81 18.44 -0.24
C GLU A 27 5.29 19.25 -1.45
N ALA A 28 6.00 19.23 -2.58
CA ALA A 28 5.56 19.88 -3.80
C ALA A 28 4.50 19.05 -4.54
N GLY A 29 4.30 17.79 -4.14
CA GLY A 29 3.43 16.83 -4.81
C GLY A 29 4.09 16.13 -5.98
N ASP A 30 5.42 16.25 -6.13
CA ASP A 30 6.16 15.54 -7.17
C ASP A 30 6.22 14.05 -6.81
N ALA A 31 5.92 13.22 -7.81
CA ALA A 31 5.84 11.76 -7.65
C ALA A 31 7.05 11.07 -8.28
N ALA A 32 7.81 10.32 -7.48
CA ALA A 32 8.92 9.51 -7.97
C ALA A 32 8.60 8.02 -7.85
N LEU A 33 8.79 7.26 -8.93
CA LEU A 33 8.53 5.82 -8.94
C LEU A 33 9.45 5.09 -7.96
N MET A 34 8.87 4.22 -7.12
CA MET A 34 9.61 3.37 -6.20
C MET A 34 9.89 2.02 -6.87
N GLU A 35 10.98 1.91 -7.62
CA GLU A 35 11.31 0.70 -8.36
C GLU A 35 11.43 -0.53 -7.44
N GLY A 36 10.71 -1.60 -7.78
CA GLY A 36 10.73 -2.86 -7.04
C GLY A 36 10.02 -2.82 -5.68
N TYR A 37 9.45 -1.69 -5.27
CA TYR A 37 8.69 -1.58 -4.03
C TYR A 37 7.18 -1.67 -4.27
N SER A 38 6.51 -2.36 -3.36
CA SER A 38 5.05 -2.46 -3.33
C SER A 38 4.58 -2.52 -1.89
N VAL A 39 3.77 -1.53 -1.49
CA VAL A 39 3.10 -1.54 -0.18
C VAL A 39 2.28 -2.82 0.01
N THR A 40 1.71 -3.35 -1.08
CA THR A 40 0.97 -4.63 -1.08
C THR A 40 1.83 -5.79 -0.58
N GLU A 41 3.03 -5.92 -1.13
CA GLU A 41 3.90 -7.04 -0.80
C GLU A 41 4.58 -6.82 0.55
N ALA A 42 4.97 -5.57 0.86
CA ALA A 42 5.52 -5.21 2.17
C ALA A 42 4.52 -5.49 3.30
N ALA A 43 3.23 -5.21 3.10
CA ALA A 43 2.17 -5.51 4.05
C ALA A 43 2.03 -7.02 4.33
N ARG A 44 2.32 -7.90 3.36
CA ARG A 44 2.26 -9.36 3.54
C ARG A 44 3.46 -9.94 4.28
N GLY A 45 4.53 -9.16 4.45
CA GLY A 45 5.73 -9.60 5.16
C GLY A 45 5.44 -9.98 6.62
N PRO A 46 6.21 -10.91 7.20
CA PRO A 46 6.13 -11.21 8.62
C PRO A 46 6.58 -10.00 9.44
N GLY A 47 5.91 -9.75 10.58
CA GLY A 47 6.22 -8.63 11.46
C GLY A 47 5.72 -7.27 10.92
N LEU A 48 6.28 -6.19 11.46
CA LEU A 48 5.93 -4.82 11.04
C LEU A 48 6.50 -4.51 9.66
N MET A 49 5.74 -3.72 8.88
CA MET A 49 6.20 -3.18 7.62
C MET A 49 7.44 -2.32 7.84
N GLU A 50 8.53 -2.68 7.16
CA GLU A 50 9.73 -1.85 7.14
C GLU A 50 9.44 -0.49 6.50
N ARG A 51 10.21 0.53 6.88
CA ARG A 51 10.06 1.85 6.29
C ARG A 51 10.25 1.74 4.77
N PRO A 52 9.31 2.26 3.96
CA PRO A 52 9.45 2.27 2.52
C PRO A 52 10.72 3.02 2.08
N PRO A 53 11.37 2.64 0.96
CA PRO A 53 12.58 3.28 0.46
C PRO A 53 12.23 4.62 -0.21
N VAL A 54 11.93 5.63 0.61
CA VAL A 54 11.58 6.99 0.18
C VAL A 54 12.66 7.98 0.59
N ALA A 55 12.70 9.14 -0.06
CA ALA A 55 13.56 10.25 0.36
C ALA A 55 13.15 10.77 1.75
N ASP A 56 14.08 11.44 2.44
CA ASP A 56 13.86 11.92 3.81
C ASP A 56 12.77 13.00 3.90
N ASP A 57 12.56 13.75 2.82
CA ASP A 57 11.53 14.78 2.65
C ASP A 57 10.21 14.25 2.09
N ALA A 58 10.10 12.93 1.88
CA ALA A 58 8.85 12.34 1.43
C ALA A 58 7.77 12.47 2.51
N ILE A 59 6.61 12.98 2.12
CA ILE A 59 5.43 13.13 2.99
C ILE A 59 4.44 11.97 2.84
N GLY A 60 4.61 11.14 1.81
CA GLY A 60 3.71 10.03 1.57
C GLY A 60 4.12 9.09 0.45
N VAL A 61 3.30 8.07 0.28
CA VAL A 61 3.41 7.05 -0.76
C VAL A 61 2.08 6.99 -1.51
N MET A 62 2.10 7.16 -2.82
CA MET A 62 0.94 6.93 -3.69
C MET A 62 1.05 5.57 -4.37
N CYS A 63 0.07 4.70 -4.17
CA CYS A 63 0.01 3.42 -4.87
C CYS A 63 -1.18 3.37 -5.82
N VAL A 64 -0.92 2.91 -7.05
CA VAL A 64 -1.97 2.61 -8.02
C VAL A 64 -2.51 1.20 -7.73
N ARG A 65 -3.81 1.10 -7.49
CA ARG A 65 -4.51 -0.16 -7.14
C ARG A 65 -5.76 -0.36 -8.01
N PRO A 66 -6.23 -1.61 -8.15
CA PRO A 66 -7.48 -1.87 -8.86
C PRO A 66 -8.73 -1.27 -8.20
N ALA A 67 -8.69 -1.09 -6.88
CA ALA A 67 -9.79 -0.57 -6.06
C ALA A 67 -9.25 0.43 -5.01
N PRO A 68 -10.06 1.37 -4.53
CA PRO A 68 -9.65 2.37 -3.54
C PRO A 68 -9.51 1.78 -2.13
N GLU A 69 -9.82 0.49 -1.93
CA GLU A 69 -9.80 -0.18 -0.63
C GLU A 69 -8.42 -0.09 0.07
N LEU A 70 -8.49 0.28 1.34
CA LEU A 70 -7.39 0.13 2.29
C LEU A 70 -7.24 -1.33 2.70
N ARG A 71 -6.08 -1.67 3.24
CA ARG A 71 -5.76 -3.02 3.71
C ARG A 71 -5.32 -2.97 5.15
N GLU A 72 -5.46 -4.09 5.84
CA GLU A 72 -5.23 -4.18 7.28
C GLU A 72 -3.90 -3.58 7.73
N LYS A 73 -2.80 -3.73 6.99
CA LYS A 73 -1.47 -3.21 7.36
C LYS A 73 -1.07 -1.90 6.65
N ASP A 74 -2.00 -1.26 5.94
CA ASP A 74 -1.71 0.02 5.29
C ASP A 74 -1.45 1.15 6.31
N PHE A 75 -2.06 1.08 7.50
CA PHE A 75 -1.82 2.05 8.58
C PHE A 75 -0.37 2.01 9.10
N GLU A 76 0.37 0.91 8.91
CA GLU A 76 1.75 0.81 9.39
C GLU A 76 2.67 1.82 8.71
N LEU A 77 2.31 2.30 7.51
CA LEU A 77 2.97 3.43 6.85
C LEU A 77 2.93 4.71 7.67
N LEU A 78 1.83 4.95 8.39
CA LEU A 78 1.64 6.16 9.18
C LEU A 78 2.62 6.24 10.35
N HIS A 79 3.06 5.09 10.89
CA HIS A 79 4.09 5.05 11.93
C HIS A 79 5.48 5.47 11.41
N HIS A 80 5.68 5.43 10.10
CA HIS A 80 6.88 5.97 9.45
C HIS A 80 6.75 7.46 9.10
N GLY A 81 5.65 8.11 9.51
CA GLY A 81 5.35 9.50 9.19
C GLY A 81 4.90 9.73 7.75
N LEU A 82 4.52 8.67 7.03
CA LEU A 82 4.18 8.73 5.61
C LEU A 82 2.68 8.53 5.40
N SER A 83 2.00 9.49 4.79
CA SER A 83 0.61 9.30 4.37
C SER A 83 0.52 8.31 3.20
N LEU A 84 -0.52 7.48 3.17
CA LEU A 84 -0.79 6.60 2.03
C LEU A 84 -1.85 7.24 1.13
N TYR A 85 -1.57 7.33 -0.17
CA TYR A 85 -2.53 7.67 -1.20
C TYR A 85 -2.82 6.43 -2.03
N VAL A 86 -4.09 6.16 -2.29
CA VAL A 86 -4.52 5.09 -3.19
C VAL A 86 -5.22 5.72 -4.38
N ARG A 87 -4.64 5.53 -5.56
CA ARG A 87 -5.26 5.88 -6.83
C ARG A 87 -5.81 4.62 -7.49
N SER A 88 -7.07 4.64 -7.87
CA SER A 88 -7.74 3.55 -8.58
C SER A 88 -8.60 4.07 -9.72
N GLY A 89 -9.16 3.17 -10.53
CA GLY A 89 -9.98 3.53 -11.68
C GLY A 89 -9.17 3.83 -12.94
N ALA A 90 -9.86 4.37 -13.95
CA ALA A 90 -9.25 4.72 -15.23
C ALA A 90 -8.44 6.02 -15.11
N GLU A 91 -7.49 6.25 -16.03
CA GLU A 91 -6.69 7.47 -16.01
C GLU A 91 -7.53 8.73 -16.18
N GLU A 92 -8.60 8.68 -16.96
CA GLU A 92 -9.47 9.82 -17.24
C GLU A 92 -10.54 10.08 -16.16
N ALA A 93 -10.75 9.13 -15.25
CA ALA A 93 -11.70 9.22 -14.16
C ALA A 93 -11.18 8.45 -12.94
N PRO A 94 -10.11 8.94 -12.29
CA PRO A 94 -9.53 8.25 -11.15
C PRO A 94 -10.34 8.51 -9.88
N THR A 95 -10.35 7.51 -9.00
CA THR A 95 -10.70 7.71 -7.59
C THR A 95 -9.41 7.79 -6.80
N VAL A 96 -9.24 8.84 -6.00
CA VAL A 96 -8.05 9.04 -5.17
C VAL A 96 -8.48 9.22 -3.73
N ILE A 97 -8.06 8.30 -2.85
CA ILE A 97 -8.22 8.45 -1.41
C ILE A 97 -6.85 8.59 -0.73
N SER A 98 -6.82 9.18 0.46
CA SER A 98 -5.66 9.15 1.35
C SER A 98 -5.99 8.61 2.71
N LEU A 99 -5.09 7.82 3.29
CA LEU A 99 -5.03 7.48 4.70
C LEU A 99 -3.91 8.31 5.35
N SER A 100 -4.24 9.01 6.43
CA SER A 100 -3.33 9.92 7.14
C SER A 100 -3.60 9.89 8.65
N LEU A 101 -2.61 10.28 9.45
CA LEU A 101 -2.78 10.56 10.88
C LEU A 101 -3.12 12.05 11.06
N ARG A 102 -4.22 12.36 11.75
CA ARG A 102 -4.58 13.74 12.14
C ARG A 102 -4.09 14.07 13.55
N GLU A 103 -4.09 15.37 13.87
CA GLU A 103 -3.82 15.84 15.24
C GLU A 103 -4.68 15.08 16.26
N GLY A 104 -4.02 14.49 17.26
CA GLY A 104 -4.67 13.67 18.28
C GLY A 104 -4.74 12.17 17.96
N ASP A 105 -3.82 11.64 17.14
CA ASP A 105 -3.67 10.21 16.80
C ASP A 105 -4.92 9.58 16.15
N GLN A 106 -5.69 10.40 15.43
CA GLN A 106 -6.88 9.92 14.73
C GLN A 106 -6.57 9.57 13.29
N TYR A 107 -6.83 8.32 12.91
CA TYR A 107 -6.80 7.90 11.52
C TYR A 107 -7.89 8.62 10.71
N ALA A 108 -7.51 9.19 9.57
CA ALA A 108 -8.45 9.86 8.68
C ALA A 108 -8.29 9.35 7.25
N VAL A 109 -9.43 8.97 6.67
CA VAL A 109 -9.56 8.70 5.23
C VAL A 109 -10.21 9.90 4.57
N GLN A 110 -9.61 10.37 3.48
CA GLN A 110 -10.10 11.53 2.73
C GLN A 110 -10.20 11.16 1.25
N LEU A 111 -11.32 11.50 0.62
CA LEU A 111 -11.52 11.42 -0.82
C LEU A 111 -11.05 12.72 -1.46
N HIS A 112 -10.07 12.66 -2.36
CA HIS A 112 -9.51 13.80 -3.06
C HIS A 112 -10.11 13.97 -4.46
N GLU A 113 -10.40 12.86 -5.13
CA GLU A 113 -10.92 12.85 -6.50
C GLU A 113 -11.80 11.63 -6.73
N GLY A 114 -12.79 11.78 -7.63
CA GLY A 114 -13.72 10.72 -8.01
C GLY A 114 -14.86 10.53 -7.01
N ASP A 115 -15.48 9.36 -7.09
CA ASP A 115 -16.58 8.94 -6.24
C ASP A 115 -16.28 7.59 -5.59
N LEU A 116 -16.92 7.31 -4.46
CA LEU A 116 -16.90 6.01 -3.79
C LEU A 116 -18.29 5.39 -3.86
N SER A 117 -18.35 4.10 -4.18
CA SER A 117 -19.59 3.33 -4.07
C SER A 117 -19.91 3.01 -2.60
N GLU A 118 -21.15 2.57 -2.33
CA GLU A 118 -21.52 2.10 -0.99
C GLU A 118 -20.65 0.91 -0.54
N ASP A 119 -20.29 0.03 -1.48
CA ASP A 119 -19.40 -1.11 -1.23
C ASP A 119 -17.98 -0.64 -0.87
N ASP A 120 -17.44 0.36 -1.57
CA ASP A 120 -16.12 0.94 -1.25
C ASP A 120 -16.11 1.56 0.16
N ILE A 121 -17.17 2.29 0.51
CA ILE A 121 -17.31 2.92 1.84
C ILE A 121 -17.39 1.85 2.92
N ALA A 122 -18.17 0.78 2.70
CA ALA A 122 -18.28 -0.32 3.65
C ALA A 122 -16.94 -1.04 3.84
N ALA A 123 -16.20 -1.30 2.77
CA ALA A 123 -14.88 -1.94 2.82
C ALA A 123 -13.85 -1.08 3.56
N ILE A 124 -13.78 0.23 3.25
CA ILE A 124 -12.90 1.18 3.96
C ILE A 124 -13.24 1.22 5.45
N THR A 125 -14.54 1.30 5.78
CA THR A 125 -15.00 1.36 7.18
C THR A 125 -14.61 0.11 7.96
N ALA A 126 -14.82 -1.08 7.38
CA ALA A 126 -14.46 -2.34 8.02
C ALA A 126 -12.95 -2.43 8.33
N VAL A 127 -12.10 -1.90 7.44
CA VAL A 127 -10.66 -1.85 7.66
C VAL A 127 -10.30 -0.87 8.78
N LEU A 128 -10.92 0.32 8.80
CA LEU A 128 -10.69 1.31 9.87
C LEU A 128 -11.12 0.80 11.24
N GLU A 129 -12.25 0.09 11.35
CA GLU A 129 -12.68 -0.55 12.59
C GLU A 129 -11.70 -1.65 13.04
N GLY A 130 -11.01 -2.28 12.09
CA GLY A 130 -9.94 -3.26 12.36
C GLY A 130 -8.60 -2.65 12.79
N TYR A 131 -8.42 -1.34 12.69
CA TYR A 131 -7.14 -0.69 13.03
C TYR A 131 -6.86 -0.73 14.53
N ASP A 132 -7.85 -0.60 15.42
CA ASP A 132 -7.63 -0.70 16.86
C ASP A 132 -7.00 -2.05 17.26
N ALA A 133 -7.44 -3.14 16.63
CA ALA A 133 -6.87 -4.46 16.84
C ALA A 133 -5.43 -4.57 16.29
N SER A 134 -5.16 -3.87 15.19
CA SER A 134 -3.86 -3.85 14.53
C SER A 134 -2.85 -2.98 15.29
N GLU A 135 -3.27 -1.85 15.86
CA GLU A 135 -2.49 -1.05 16.79
C GLU A 135 -2.14 -1.83 18.06
N ALA A 136 -3.10 -2.58 18.62
CA ALA A 136 -2.83 -3.42 19.77
C ALA A 136 -1.76 -4.49 19.45
N ALA A 137 -1.76 -5.05 18.24
CA ALA A 137 -0.73 -5.97 17.79
C ALA A 137 0.64 -5.27 17.63
N LEU A 138 0.65 -4.05 17.11
CA LEU A 138 1.84 -3.22 16.94
C LEU A 138 2.48 -2.84 18.29
N VAL A 139 1.66 -2.41 19.26
CA VAL A 139 2.10 -2.12 20.64
C VAL A 139 2.67 -3.37 21.31
N ARG A 140 2.05 -4.54 21.09
CA ARG A 140 2.59 -5.81 21.60
C ARG A 140 3.93 -6.15 20.99
N TYR A 141 4.09 -6.01 19.67
CA TYR A 141 5.36 -6.24 18.99
C TYR A 141 6.48 -5.36 19.54
N TYR A 142 6.23 -4.05 19.71
CA TYR A 142 7.24 -3.15 20.27
C TYR A 142 7.59 -3.47 21.73
N ARG A 143 6.61 -3.90 22.54
CA ARG A 143 6.86 -4.36 23.91
C ARG A 143 7.74 -5.60 23.92
N ASP A 144 7.42 -6.59 23.10
CA ASP A 144 8.16 -7.85 23.02
C ASP A 144 9.61 -7.65 22.51
N GLN A 145 9.85 -6.64 21.67
CA GLN A 145 11.20 -6.24 21.22
C GLN A 145 11.98 -5.41 22.25
N ALA A 146 11.30 -4.65 23.11
CA ALA A 146 11.95 -3.85 24.16
C ALA A 146 12.36 -4.69 25.38
N ASP A 147 11.70 -5.83 25.60
CA ASP A 147 11.94 -6.75 26.71
C ASP A 147 12.90 -7.91 26.33
N GLY A 148 13.39 -7.97 25.09
CA GLY A 148 14.31 -9.01 24.56
C GLY A 148 15.75 -8.53 24.42
#